data_AF-A0A1J4S242-F1
#
_entry.id   AF-A0A1J4S242-F1
#
_cell.length_a   1.000
_cell.length_b   1.000
_cell.length_c   1.000
_cell.angle_alpha   90.00
_cell.angle_beta   90.00
_cell.angle_gamma   90.00
#
_symmetry.space_group_name_H-M   'P 1'
#
loop_
_entity.id
_entity.type
_entity.pdbx_description
1 polymer ?
#
loop_
_entity_poly.entity_id
_entity_poly.type
_entity_poly.pdbx_seq_one_letter_code
_entity_poly.pdbx_strand_id
1 'polypeptide(L)'
;MASSLAKGKTTIEIAASEPHVKELGNFLLKMGLKIKGQGTHTIEIEGSKRLLQGCKWTVPPDYIEAGTFLIAFAITHGQGKIKNTKPEDLTFFLDKMKEIGVNFKVRPATANLLAFDASNG
;
A
#
# COMPACT_ATOMS: atom_id res chain seq x y z
N MET A 1 -2.85 10.51 13.63
CA MET A 1 -4.22 11.02 13.86
C MET A 1 -4.26 12.06 14.98
N ALA A 2 -3.90 11.73 16.23
CA ALA A 2 -3.96 12.70 17.35
C ALA A 2 -3.28 14.06 17.04
N SER A 3 -2.11 14.03 16.41
CA SER A 3 -1.37 15.24 16.02
C SER A 3 -2.06 16.13 14.99
N SER A 4 -3.14 15.67 14.32
CA SER A 4 -3.81 16.46 13.28
C SER A 4 -4.56 17.67 13.83
N LEU A 5 -4.98 17.63 15.10
CA LEU A 5 -5.65 18.72 15.81
C LEU A 5 -4.84 19.23 17.02
N ALA A 6 -3.66 18.68 17.24
CA ALA A 6 -2.75 19.16 18.27
C ALA A 6 -2.25 20.58 17.94
N LYS A 7 -1.88 21.36 18.96
CA LYS A 7 -1.27 22.67 18.74
C LYS A 7 0.21 22.50 18.41
N GLY A 8 0.64 23.03 17.26
CA GLY A 8 2.06 23.10 16.88
C GLY A 8 2.52 21.99 15.93
N LYS A 9 3.84 21.76 15.89
CA LYS A 9 4.49 20.75 15.05
C LYS A 9 4.72 19.47 15.85
N THR A 10 4.42 18.32 15.26
CA THR A 10 4.82 17.00 15.75
C THR A 10 5.74 16.35 14.72
N THR A 11 6.84 15.79 15.20
CA THR A 11 7.72 14.92 14.41
C THR A 11 7.64 13.52 14.99
N ILE A 12 7.39 12.53 14.13
CA ILE A 12 7.42 11.11 14.48
C ILE A 12 8.65 10.52 13.82
N GLU A 13 9.58 10.05 14.64
CA GLU A 13 10.80 9.36 14.21
C GLU A 13 10.60 7.85 14.31
N ILE A 14 11.32 7.09 13.48
CA ILE A 14 11.17 5.63 13.37
C ILE A 14 9.70 5.27 13.03
N ALA A 15 9.09 6.08 12.18
CA ALA A 15 7.72 5.88 11.75
C ALA A 15 7.59 4.61 10.90
N ALA A 16 6.48 3.91 11.11
CA ALA A 16 6.11 2.74 10.34
C ALA A 16 5.83 3.16 8.88
N SER A 17 6.43 2.45 7.92
CA SER A 17 6.45 2.82 6.49
C SER A 17 5.54 1.95 5.63
N GLU A 18 4.65 1.18 6.26
CA GLU A 18 3.72 0.28 5.59
C GLU A 18 2.74 1.04 4.68
N PRO A 19 2.22 0.39 3.63
CA PRO A 19 1.30 1.01 2.68
C PRO A 19 0.08 1.67 3.36
N HIS A 20 -0.50 1.03 4.37
CA HIS A 20 -1.67 1.56 5.08
C HIS A 20 -1.36 2.82 5.91
N VAL A 21 -0.12 2.98 6.43
CA VAL A 21 0.29 4.19 7.17
C VAL A 21 0.50 5.35 6.19
N LYS A 22 1.19 5.08 5.07
CA LYS A 22 1.33 6.03 3.98
C LYS A 22 -0.04 6.51 3.48
N GLU A 23 -0.98 5.57 3.29
CA GLU A 23 -2.32 5.86 2.78
C GLU A 23 -3.12 6.75 3.72
N LEU A 24 -3.10 6.47 5.02
CA LEU A 24 -3.71 7.34 6.01
C LEU A 24 -3.11 8.75 5.98
N GLY A 25 -1.79 8.86 5.81
CA GLY A 25 -1.11 10.14 5.65
C GLY A 25 -1.58 10.91 4.41
N ASN A 26 -1.76 10.23 3.28
CA ASN A 26 -2.27 10.83 2.04
C ASN A 26 -3.75 11.25 2.16
N PHE A 27 -4.56 10.45 2.85
CA PHE A 27 -5.95 10.79 3.15
C PHE A 27 -6.03 12.07 3.98
N LEU A 28 -5.27 12.15 5.08
CA LEU A 28 -5.23 13.35 5.92
C LEU A 28 -4.70 14.58 5.17
N LEU A 29 -3.70 14.40 4.30
CA LEU A 29 -3.21 15.45 3.41
C LEU A 29 -4.34 15.98 2.52
N LYS A 30 -5.13 15.10 1.90
CA LYS A 30 -6.28 15.48 1.06
C LYS A 30 -7.38 16.19 1.83
N MET A 31 -7.57 15.86 3.11
CA MET A 31 -8.49 16.58 4.00
C MET A 31 -7.98 17.98 4.42
N GLY A 32 -6.77 18.36 4.00
CA GLY A 32 -6.17 19.66 4.25
C GLY A 32 -5.17 19.70 5.41
N LEU A 33 -4.76 18.54 5.95
CA LEU A 33 -3.70 18.50 6.96
C LEU A 33 -2.35 18.80 6.32
N LYS A 34 -1.54 19.63 6.98
CA LYS A 34 -0.14 19.81 6.61
C LYS A 34 0.69 18.66 7.19
N ILE A 35 0.97 17.67 6.35
CA ILE A 35 1.75 16.48 6.71
C ILE A 35 2.77 16.17 5.61
N LYS A 36 3.96 15.72 6.00
CA LYS A 36 5.06 15.34 5.10
C LYS A 36 5.72 14.04 5.56
N GLY A 37 6.43 13.37 4.65
CA GLY A 37 7.21 12.17 4.96
C GLY A 37 6.38 10.87 4.99
N GLN A 38 5.19 10.86 4.39
CA GLN A 38 4.34 9.69 4.29
C GLN A 38 5.06 8.54 3.57
N GLY A 39 5.14 7.38 4.21
CA GLY A 39 5.89 6.23 3.70
C GLY A 39 7.39 6.30 3.92
N THR A 40 7.85 7.18 4.81
CA THR A 40 9.24 7.23 5.30
C THR A 40 9.27 7.05 6.81
N HIS A 41 10.47 6.86 7.36
CA HIS A 41 10.68 6.75 8.82
C HIS A 41 10.61 8.07 9.59
N THR A 42 10.39 9.19 8.90
CA THR A 42 10.23 10.51 9.54
C THR A 42 8.98 11.19 9.01
N ILE A 43 7.97 11.33 9.87
CA ILE A 43 6.71 12.00 9.53
C ILE A 43 6.64 13.32 10.28
N GLU A 44 6.42 14.42 9.55
CA GLU A 44 6.23 15.74 10.13
C GLU A 44 4.78 16.20 9.95
N ILE A 45 4.15 16.66 11.02
CA ILE A 45 2.75 17.08 11.06
C ILE A 45 2.68 18.47 11.67
N GLU A 46 2.05 19.42 10.98
CA GLU A 46 1.63 20.69 11.55
C GLU A 46 0.14 20.61 11.86
N GLY A 47 -0.20 20.59 13.15
CA GLY A 47 -1.56 20.41 13.61
C GLY A 47 -2.47 21.57 13.18
N SER A 48 -3.66 21.23 12.70
CA SER A 48 -4.61 22.20 12.16
C SER A 48 -5.35 22.92 13.28
N LYS A 49 -5.44 24.26 13.18
CA LYS A 49 -6.28 25.09 14.06
C LYS A 49 -7.78 24.97 13.74
N ARG A 50 -8.12 24.43 12.57
CA ARG A 50 -9.50 24.28 12.07
C ARG A 50 -9.81 22.80 11.84
N LEU A 51 -11.09 22.45 11.89
CA LEU A 51 -11.53 21.12 11.50
C LEU A 51 -11.12 20.84 10.04
N LEU A 52 -10.68 19.60 9.80
CA LEU A 52 -10.34 19.12 8.47
C LEU A 52 -11.59 18.99 7.61
N GLN A 53 -11.43 19.12 6.30
CA GLN A 53 -12.55 19.04 5.37
C GLN A 53 -12.90 17.59 5.05
N GLY A 54 -14.20 17.31 4.85
CA GLY A 54 -14.62 16.04 4.29
C GLY A 54 -14.09 15.88 2.86
N CYS A 55 -13.64 14.68 2.50
CA CYS A 55 -13.19 14.38 1.14
C CYS A 55 -13.66 12.99 0.69
N LYS A 56 -13.75 12.79 -0.63
CA LYS A 56 -13.92 11.44 -1.20
C LYS A 56 -12.56 10.75 -1.24
N TRP A 57 -12.49 9.55 -0.66
CA TRP A 57 -11.30 8.70 -0.65
C TRP A 57 -11.66 7.29 -1.09
N THR A 58 -10.81 6.69 -1.91
CA THR A 58 -10.94 5.30 -2.32
C THR A 58 -9.88 4.53 -1.57
N VAL A 59 -10.30 3.51 -0.81
CA VAL A 59 -9.37 2.64 -0.09
C VAL A 59 -8.56 1.85 -1.13
N PRO A 60 -7.22 1.80 -1.02
CA PRO A 60 -6.40 1.03 -1.94
C PRO A 60 -6.68 -0.47 -1.76
N PRO A 61 -6.33 -1.30 -2.76
CA PRO A 61 -6.47 -2.74 -2.62
C PRO A 61 -5.70 -3.33 -1.44
N ASP A 62 -6.21 -4.44 -0.91
CA ASP A 62 -5.54 -5.19 0.14
C ASP A 62 -4.37 -6.00 -0.44
N TYR A 63 -3.16 -5.61 -0.07
CA TYR A 63 -1.95 -6.28 -0.53
C TYR A 63 -1.74 -7.64 0.16
N ILE A 64 -2.22 -7.84 1.39
CA ILE A 64 -2.17 -9.13 2.09
C ILE A 64 -3.10 -10.14 1.40
N GLU A 65 -4.29 -9.71 0.99
CA GLU A 65 -5.22 -10.55 0.21
C GLU A 65 -4.59 -10.97 -1.12
N ALA A 66 -4.04 -10.01 -1.88
CA ALA A 66 -3.39 -10.30 -3.16
C ALA A 66 -2.18 -11.25 -3.00
N GLY A 67 -1.38 -11.07 -1.94
CA GLY A 67 -0.28 -11.98 -1.62
C GLY A 67 -0.77 -13.39 -1.26
N THR A 68 -1.86 -13.49 -0.49
CA THR A 68 -2.48 -14.76 -0.12
C THR A 68 -2.96 -15.54 -1.35
N PHE A 69 -3.65 -14.88 -2.28
CA PHE A 69 -4.04 -15.51 -3.54
C PHE A 69 -2.84 -15.93 -4.39
N LEU A 70 -1.75 -15.16 -4.39
CA LEU A 70 -0.55 -15.52 -5.14
C LEU A 70 0.09 -16.81 -4.58
N ILE A 71 0.16 -16.94 -3.25
CA ILE A 71 0.61 -18.18 -2.59
C ILE A 71 -0.33 -19.33 -2.94
N ALA A 72 -1.65 -19.11 -2.87
CA ALA A 72 -2.63 -20.14 -3.21
C ALA A 72 -2.45 -20.65 -4.65
N PHE A 73 -2.24 -19.77 -5.63
CA PHE A 73 -1.95 -20.18 -7.00
C PHE A 73 -0.62 -20.94 -7.12
N ALA A 74 0.40 -20.51 -6.39
CA ALA A 74 1.71 -21.17 -6.39
C ALA A 74 1.65 -22.60 -5.84
N ILE A 75 0.99 -22.83 -4.71
CA ILE A 75 0.95 -24.17 -4.08
C ILE A 75 -0.01 -25.14 -4.78
N THR A 76 -0.99 -24.63 -5.52
CA THR A 76 -1.97 -25.44 -6.25
C THR A 76 -1.57 -25.71 -7.70
N HIS A 77 -0.45 -25.15 -8.15
CA HIS A 77 -0.08 -25.10 -9.57
C HIS A 77 -1.21 -24.54 -10.47
N GLY A 78 -2.01 -23.62 -9.92
CA GLY A 78 -3.14 -23.02 -10.61
C GLY A 78 -2.72 -21.97 -11.63
N GLN A 79 -3.67 -21.52 -12.46
CA GLN A 79 -3.48 -20.39 -13.35
C GLN A 79 -4.59 -19.38 -13.13
N GLY A 80 -4.25 -18.09 -13.14
CA GLY A 80 -5.22 -17.08 -12.78
C GLY A 80 -4.73 -15.65 -12.95
N LYS A 81 -5.64 -14.73 -12.62
CA LYS A 81 -5.38 -13.29 -12.62
C LYS A 81 -5.94 -12.70 -11.33
N ILE A 82 -5.07 -12.05 -10.56
CA ILE A 82 -5.48 -11.25 -9.40
C ILE A 82 -5.68 -9.82 -9.91
N LYS A 83 -6.92 -9.34 -9.81
CA LYS A 83 -7.35 -8.02 -10.28
C LYS A 83 -7.35 -7.03 -9.13
N ASN A 84 -7.38 -5.73 -9.45
CA ASN A 84 -7.44 -4.66 -8.47
C ASN A 84 -6.30 -4.79 -7.46
N THR A 85 -5.06 -4.81 -7.94
CA THR A 85 -3.88 -4.93 -7.07
C THR A 85 -3.06 -3.65 -7.10
N LYS A 86 -2.08 -3.53 -6.21
CA LYS A 86 -1.08 -2.47 -6.28
C LYS A 86 0.30 -3.11 -6.09
N PRO A 87 0.91 -3.65 -7.16
CA PRO A 87 2.14 -4.45 -7.07
C PRO A 87 3.29 -3.74 -6.36
N GLU A 88 3.30 -2.40 -6.37
CA GLU A 88 4.29 -1.57 -5.69
C GLU A 88 4.26 -1.78 -4.17
N ASP A 89 3.08 -2.05 -3.59
CA ASP A 89 2.92 -2.34 -2.17
C ASP A 89 3.38 -3.78 -1.81
N LEU A 90 3.66 -4.61 -2.83
CA LEU A 90 4.10 -6.00 -2.70
C LEU A 90 5.53 -6.25 -3.16
N THR A 91 6.31 -5.20 -3.45
CA THR A 91 7.63 -5.33 -4.12
C THR A 91 8.53 -6.41 -3.48
N PHE A 92 8.77 -6.33 -2.16
CA PHE A 92 9.61 -7.29 -1.45
C PHE A 92 9.04 -8.72 -1.47
N PHE A 93 7.72 -8.85 -1.31
CA PHE A 93 7.04 -10.13 -1.36
C PHE A 93 7.15 -10.77 -2.75
N LEU A 94 6.90 -10.00 -3.82
CA LEU A 94 7.02 -10.46 -5.20
C LEU A 94 8.45 -10.89 -5.52
N ASP A 95 9.46 -10.16 -5.05
CA ASP A 95 10.86 -10.53 -5.24
C ASP A 95 11.18 -11.87 -4.56
N LYS A 96 10.68 -12.11 -3.34
CA LYS A 96 10.82 -13.41 -2.68
C LYS A 96 10.10 -14.53 -3.40
N MET A 97 8.92 -14.28 -3.95
CA MET A 97 8.20 -15.27 -4.77
C MET A 97 9.01 -15.64 -6.03
N LYS A 98 9.65 -14.66 -6.69
CA LYS A 98 10.55 -14.95 -7.83
C LYS A 98 11.77 -15.76 -7.40
N GLU A 99 12.40 -15.42 -6.28
CA GLU A 99 13.58 -16.15 -5.76
C GLU A 99 13.27 -17.63 -5.51
N ILE A 100 12.06 -17.96 -5.04
CA ILE A 100 11.64 -19.35 -4.80
C ILE A 100 11.10 -20.05 -6.07
N GLY A 101 11.23 -19.43 -7.25
CA GLY A 101 10.89 -20.05 -8.54
C GLY A 101 9.43 -19.87 -8.98
N VAL A 102 8.66 -19.00 -8.34
CA VAL A 102 7.26 -18.77 -8.72
C VAL A 102 7.18 -17.89 -9.96
N ASN A 103 6.54 -18.41 -11.02
CA ASN A 103 6.39 -17.71 -12.30
C ASN A 103 5.12 -16.85 -12.35
N PHE A 104 5.28 -15.54 -12.38
CA PHE A 104 4.19 -14.58 -12.52
C PHE A 104 4.61 -13.37 -13.36
N LYS A 105 3.63 -12.65 -13.90
CA LYS A 105 3.80 -11.42 -14.68
C LYS A 105 2.95 -10.31 -14.10
N VAL A 106 3.60 -9.20 -13.77
CA VAL A 106 2.93 -7.96 -13.42
C VAL A 106 2.55 -7.24 -14.71
N ARG A 107 1.27 -6.93 -14.92
CA ARG A 107 0.81 -6.18 -16.09
C ARG A 107 0.21 -4.84 -15.67
N PRO A 108 0.69 -3.71 -16.25
CA PRO A 108 -0.03 -2.45 -16.14
C PRO A 108 -1.33 -2.60 -16.94
N ALA A 109 -2.45 -2.59 -16.24
CA ALA A 109 -3.78 -2.56 -16.84
C ALA A 109 -4.59 -1.48 -16.10
N THR A 110 -5.69 -1.03 -16.67
CA THR A 110 -6.65 -0.11 -16.06
C THR A 110 -7.16 -0.54 -14.68
N ALA A 111 -6.87 -1.78 -14.25
CA ALA A 111 -7.18 -2.33 -12.94
C ALA A 111 -6.00 -3.06 -12.25
N ASN A 112 -4.74 -2.76 -12.62
CA ASN A 112 -3.49 -3.33 -12.06
C ASN A 112 -3.53 -4.85 -11.79
N LEU A 113 -3.00 -5.64 -12.72
CA LEU A 113 -3.25 -7.06 -12.77
C LEU A 113 -1.98 -7.89 -12.53
N LEU A 114 -2.05 -8.85 -11.61
CA LEU A 114 -1.05 -9.91 -11.46
C LEU A 114 -1.54 -11.13 -12.23
N ALA A 115 -0.87 -11.47 -13.33
CA ALA A 115 -1.12 -12.68 -14.08
C ALA A 115 -0.18 -13.77 -13.58
N PHE A 116 -0.74 -14.93 -13.27
CA PHE A 116 -0.01 -16.07 -12.73
C PHE A 116 -0.06 -17.24 -13.68
N ASP A 117 1.08 -17.88 -13.91
CA ASP A 117 1.19 -19.07 -14.76
C ASP A 117 2.18 -20.08 -14.17
N ALA A 118 1.67 -21.05 -13.43
CA ALA A 118 2.46 -22.15 -12.87
C ALA A 118 2.75 -23.30 -13.86
N SER A 119 2.39 -23.21 -15.15
CA SER A 119 2.57 -24.35 -16.07
C SER A 119 4.00 -24.62 -16.54
N ASN A 120 4.99 -23.83 -16.09
CA ASN A 120 6.41 -24.01 -16.44
C ASN A 120 7.30 -24.33 -15.23
N GLY A 121 6.74 -24.86 -14.14
CA GLY A 121 7.49 -25.40 -12.99
C GLY A 121 7.70 -26.90 -13.10
#